data_AF-A0A0R3LY35-F1
#
_entry.id   AF-A0A0R3LY35-F1
#
_cell.length_a   1.000
_cell.length_b   1.000
_cell.length_c   1.000
_cell.angle_alpha   90.00
_cell.angle_beta   90.00
_cell.angle_gamma   90.00
#
_symmetry.space_group_name_H-M   'P 1'
#
loop_
_entity.id
_entity.type
_entity.pdbx_description
1 polymer ?
#
loop_
_entity_poly.entity_id
_entity_poly.type
_entity_poly.pdbx_seq_one_letter_code
_entity_poly.pdbx_strand_id
1 'polypeptide(L)'
;MSNVIELSAFKGARPPKSVLDSESDAPIEPRRIGRIGRRQDGHRKFVFRSYNLIAESDDADLVRDVRLDTGKAQTKLKKIREQIVIDRDKAAARADMMTKAEAKLSAAIEAAERHGPEQPPAQGDRVEQRREFNEAMRRRINIVALLRDISVEEIKPALTLKHHEIAKFTTKHGVNPEWLLEGKGRVFINEPPNSSRSSADLAALVYTLPEAQQRKIEAVVDLLLEERRK
;
A
#
# COMPACT_ATOMS: atom_id res chain seq x y z
N MET A 1 5.23 4.61 -44.44
CA MET A 1 5.22 3.81 -43.20
C MET A 1 5.25 4.79 -42.04
N SER A 2 4.07 5.08 -41.49
CA SER A 2 3.88 6.11 -40.47
C SER A 2 3.13 5.44 -39.33
N ASN A 3 3.84 5.10 -38.25
CA ASN A 3 3.21 4.58 -37.03
C ASN A 3 2.95 5.74 -36.08
N VAL A 4 1.69 6.15 -36.06
CA VAL A 4 1.05 6.90 -34.98
C VAL A 4 0.68 5.87 -33.92
N ILE A 5 1.27 5.97 -32.73
CA ILE A 5 0.74 5.31 -31.53
C ILE A 5 0.50 6.40 -30.50
N GLU A 6 -0.78 6.72 -30.34
CA GLU A 6 -1.33 7.47 -29.22
C GLU A 6 -1.11 6.67 -27.92
N LEU A 7 -0.48 7.30 -26.93
CA LEU A 7 -0.52 6.82 -25.55
C LEU A 7 -1.45 7.73 -24.76
N SER A 8 -2.68 7.28 -24.72
CA SER A 8 -3.78 7.73 -23.87
C SER A 8 -3.47 7.56 -22.37
N ALA A 9 -3.77 8.62 -21.63
CA ALA A 9 -4.34 8.69 -20.28
C ALA A 9 -4.29 7.42 -19.40
N PHE A 10 -3.44 7.46 -18.36
CA PHE A 10 -3.57 6.58 -17.19
C PHE A 10 -3.00 7.29 -15.94
N LYS A 11 -3.88 7.80 -15.06
CA LYS A 11 -3.72 7.79 -13.58
C LYS A 11 -4.78 8.68 -12.90
N GLY A 12 -5.93 8.08 -12.64
CA GLY A 12 -6.84 8.47 -11.56
C GLY A 12 -6.90 7.32 -10.56
N ALA A 13 -5.92 7.24 -9.66
CA ALA A 13 -5.85 6.20 -8.64
C ALA A 13 -6.94 6.41 -7.58
N ARG A 14 -7.88 5.47 -7.46
CA ARG A 14 -8.69 5.31 -6.26
C ARG A 14 -7.90 4.49 -5.24
N PRO A 15 -7.88 4.86 -3.94
CA PRO A 15 -7.24 4.05 -2.92
C PRO A 15 -8.03 2.75 -2.67
N PRO A 16 -7.36 1.63 -2.38
CA PRO A 16 -8.04 0.39 -2.00
C PRO A 16 -8.62 0.53 -0.59
N LYS A 17 -9.92 0.21 -0.46
CA LYS A 17 -10.55 -0.09 0.83
C LYS A 17 -9.92 -1.38 1.37
N SER A 18 -9.22 -1.27 2.49
CA SER A 18 -8.87 -2.41 3.33
C SER A 18 -10.16 -2.97 3.95
N VAL A 19 -10.68 -4.03 3.35
CA VAL A 19 -11.63 -4.93 4.02
C VAL A 19 -10.83 -6.18 4.36
N LEU A 20 -10.53 -6.33 5.65
CA LEU A 20 -10.14 -7.60 6.22
C LEU A 20 -11.38 -8.49 6.17
N ASP A 21 -11.48 -9.34 5.15
CA ASP A 21 -12.44 -10.43 5.15
C ASP A 21 -11.89 -11.52 6.06
N SER A 22 -12.49 -11.61 7.24
CA SER A 22 -12.41 -12.79 8.09
C SER A 22 -12.85 -14.00 7.27
N GLU A 23 -11.96 -14.99 7.18
CA GLU A 23 -12.30 -16.34 6.71
C GLU A 23 -13.36 -16.93 7.65
N SER A 24 -14.63 -16.75 7.28
CA SER A 24 -15.69 -17.63 7.73
C SER A 24 -15.92 -18.67 6.64
N ASP A 25 -15.53 -19.91 6.90
CA ASP A 25 -15.98 -21.12 6.19
C ASP A 25 -17.49 -21.33 6.42
N ALA A 26 -18.30 -20.38 5.98
CA ALA A 26 -19.74 -20.51 5.96
C ALA A 26 -20.16 -21.17 4.64
N PRO A 27 -21.07 -22.17 4.67
CA PRO A 27 -21.72 -22.69 3.49
C PRO A 27 -22.31 -21.54 2.65
N ILE A 28 -22.09 -21.57 1.33
CA ILE A 28 -22.53 -20.54 0.39
C ILE A 28 -24.06 -20.44 0.44
N GLU A 29 -24.57 -19.49 1.24
CA GLU A 29 -25.97 -19.10 1.23
C GLU A 29 -26.28 -18.34 -0.08
N PRO A 30 -27.34 -18.71 -0.82
CA PRO A 30 -27.72 -17.99 -2.02
C PRO A 30 -28.21 -16.59 -1.66
N ARG A 31 -27.56 -15.57 -2.24
CA ARG A 31 -27.93 -14.14 -2.14
C ARG A 31 -29.44 -13.96 -2.34
N ARG A 32 -30.14 -13.63 -1.25
CA ARG A 32 -31.58 -13.30 -1.26
C ARG A 32 -31.78 -11.94 -1.95
N ILE A 33 -32.11 -11.99 -3.24
CA ILE A 33 -32.73 -10.86 -3.93
C ILE A 33 -34.16 -10.75 -3.42
N GLY A 34 -34.45 -9.71 -2.63
CA GLY A 34 -35.80 -9.42 -2.15
C GLY A 34 -36.78 -9.20 -3.30
N ARG A 35 -37.85 -9.99 -3.33
CA ARG A 35 -39.08 -9.68 -4.07
C ARG A 35 -40.29 -10.00 -3.22
N ILE A 36 -40.97 -8.91 -2.83
CA ILE A 36 -42.42 -8.66 -2.94
C ILE A 36 -43.32 -9.90 -2.82
N GLY A 37 -44.09 -9.93 -1.73
CA GLY A 37 -45.05 -10.98 -1.44
C GLY A 37 -46.16 -11.15 -2.48
N ARG A 38 -46.48 -12.42 -2.77
CA ARG A 38 -47.79 -12.86 -3.27
C ARG A 38 -48.18 -14.18 -2.60
N ARG A 39 -49.35 -14.10 -1.96
CA ARG A 39 -50.35 -15.12 -1.66
C ARG A 39 -49.94 -16.59 -1.83
N GLN A 40 -49.96 -17.30 -0.71
CA GLN A 40 -50.09 -18.75 -0.61
C GLN A 40 -51.44 -19.17 -1.19
N ASP A 41 -51.42 -19.76 -2.38
CA ASP A 41 -52.53 -20.54 -2.93
C ASP A 41 -51.93 -21.82 -3.54
N GLY A 42 -52.38 -22.98 -3.06
CA GLY A 42 -52.27 -24.27 -3.74
C GLY A 42 -50.85 -24.87 -3.88
N HIS A 43 -50.49 -25.74 -2.93
CA HIS A 43 -49.36 -26.65 -3.03
C HIS A 43 -49.31 -27.40 -4.39
N ARG A 44 -48.12 -27.40 -5.01
CA ARG A 44 -47.59 -28.26 -6.12
C ARG A 44 -47.20 -27.51 -7.41
N LYS A 45 -46.13 -26.68 -7.39
CA LYS A 45 -45.39 -26.28 -8.62
C LYS A 45 -43.89 -25.96 -8.40
N PHE A 46 -43.16 -26.69 -7.55
CA PHE A 46 -41.69 -26.69 -7.64
C PHE A 46 -41.25 -27.89 -8.47
N VAL A 47 -41.40 -27.77 -9.79
CA VAL A 47 -41.18 -28.91 -10.68
C VAL A 47 -39.71 -29.35 -10.70
N PHE A 48 -38.77 -28.53 -10.21
CA PHE A 48 -37.39 -28.96 -9.93
C PHE A 48 -36.90 -28.41 -8.59
N ARG A 49 -36.63 -29.34 -7.66
CA ARG A 49 -36.12 -29.09 -6.30
C ARG A 49 -34.73 -28.41 -6.34
N SER A 50 -34.27 -27.87 -5.20
CA SER A 50 -32.89 -27.39 -5.04
C SER A 50 -31.89 -28.55 -5.17
N TYR A 51 -30.60 -28.28 -5.35
CA TYR A 51 -29.60 -29.34 -5.51
C TYR A 51 -29.56 -30.31 -4.31
N ASN A 52 -29.59 -29.77 -3.09
CA ASN A 52 -29.61 -30.57 -1.85
C ASN A 52 -30.84 -31.46 -1.80
N LEU A 53 -32.02 -30.92 -2.13
CA LEU A 53 -33.25 -31.70 -2.16
C LEU A 53 -33.22 -32.78 -3.25
N ILE A 54 -32.58 -32.55 -4.41
CA ILE A 54 -32.41 -33.60 -5.43
C ILE A 54 -31.52 -34.72 -4.89
N ALA A 55 -30.43 -34.39 -4.18
CA ALA A 55 -29.50 -35.37 -3.62
C ALA A 55 -30.11 -36.18 -2.46
N GLU A 56 -31.03 -35.60 -1.70
CA GLU A 56 -31.71 -36.23 -0.56
C GLU A 56 -33.02 -36.95 -0.94
N SER A 57 -33.48 -36.84 -2.19
CA SER A 57 -34.76 -37.43 -2.63
C SER A 57 -34.62 -38.88 -3.07
N ASP A 58 -35.63 -39.68 -2.77
CA ASP A 58 -35.76 -41.04 -3.30
C ASP A 58 -36.06 -41.07 -4.81
N ASP A 59 -35.62 -42.14 -5.48
CA ASP A 59 -35.78 -42.33 -6.93
C ASP A 59 -37.24 -42.26 -7.39
N ALA A 60 -38.17 -42.85 -6.63
CA ALA A 60 -39.60 -42.83 -6.98
C ALA A 60 -40.18 -41.41 -7.03
N ASP A 61 -39.70 -40.55 -6.13
CA ASP A 61 -40.09 -39.15 -6.01
C ASP A 61 -39.52 -38.32 -7.17
N LEU A 62 -38.26 -38.56 -7.52
CA LEU A 62 -37.62 -37.93 -8.68
C LEU A 62 -38.28 -38.36 -9.99
N VAL A 63 -38.61 -39.64 -10.17
CA VAL A 63 -39.31 -40.13 -11.37
C VAL A 63 -40.68 -39.48 -11.52
N ARG A 64 -41.43 -39.34 -10.41
CA ARG A 64 -42.71 -38.63 -10.42
C ARG A 64 -42.54 -37.18 -10.88
N ASP A 65 -41.55 -36.47 -10.33
CA ASP A 65 -41.31 -35.06 -10.65
C ASP A 65 -40.82 -34.86 -12.11
N VAL A 66 -39.94 -35.75 -12.61
CA VAL A 66 -39.46 -35.73 -14.00
C VAL A 66 -40.58 -36.05 -15.00
N ARG A 67 -41.50 -36.95 -14.66
CA ARG A 67 -42.67 -37.27 -15.49
C ARG A 67 -43.63 -36.08 -15.64
N LEU A 68 -43.68 -35.18 -14.66
CA LEU A 68 -44.50 -33.98 -14.73
C LEU A 68 -43.95 -32.94 -15.72
N ASP A 69 -42.63 -32.83 -15.89
CA ASP A 69 -42.01 -31.89 -16.83
C ASP A 69 -40.57 -32.30 -17.21
N THR A 70 -40.46 -33.20 -18.19
CA THR A 70 -39.15 -33.73 -18.61
C THR A 70 -38.24 -32.66 -19.22
N GLY A 71 -38.80 -31.64 -19.89
CA GLY A 71 -38.01 -30.57 -20.51
C GLY A 71 -37.29 -29.69 -19.48
N LYS A 72 -37.98 -29.31 -18.40
CA LYS A 72 -37.32 -28.61 -17.30
C LYS A 72 -36.34 -29.51 -16.52
N ALA A 73 -36.58 -30.83 -16.44
CA ALA A 73 -35.63 -31.78 -15.85
C ALA A 73 -34.31 -31.79 -16.59
N GLN A 74 -34.37 -31.90 -17.91
CA GLN A 74 -33.20 -31.86 -18.78
C GLN A 74 -32.47 -30.52 -18.66
N THR A 75 -33.20 -29.41 -18.60
CA THR A 75 -32.61 -28.08 -18.39
C THR A 75 -31.88 -27.98 -17.04
N LYS A 76 -32.47 -28.51 -15.96
CA LYS A 76 -31.85 -28.55 -14.64
C LYS A 76 -30.61 -29.45 -14.63
N LEU A 77 -30.68 -30.62 -15.25
CA LEU A 77 -29.54 -31.54 -15.39
C LEU A 77 -28.38 -30.90 -16.16
N LYS A 78 -28.66 -30.16 -17.24
CA LYS A 78 -27.63 -29.39 -17.97
C LYS A 78 -26.94 -28.37 -17.06
N LYS A 79 -27.71 -27.60 -16.27
CA LYS A 79 -27.16 -26.65 -15.30
C LYS A 79 -26.32 -27.33 -14.21
N ILE A 80 -26.74 -28.50 -13.73
CA ILE A 80 -25.94 -29.29 -12.76
C ILE A 80 -24.60 -29.67 -13.38
N ARG A 81 -24.59 -30.16 -14.63
CA ARG A 81 -23.35 -30.53 -15.33
C ARG A 81 -22.41 -29.34 -15.52
N GLU A 82 -22.95 -28.20 -15.96
CA GLU A 82 -22.19 -26.95 -16.09
C GLU A 82 -21.57 -26.53 -14.75
N GLN A 83 -22.35 -26.60 -13.66
CA GLN A 83 -21.88 -26.26 -12.33
C GLN A 83 -20.76 -27.19 -11.85
N ILE A 84 -20.86 -28.50 -12.11
CA ILE A 84 -19.81 -29.48 -11.77
C ILE A 84 -18.49 -29.15 -12.46
N VAL A 85 -18.51 -28.73 -13.73
CA VAL A 85 -17.29 -28.33 -14.45
C VAL A 85 -16.69 -27.08 -13.82
N ILE A 86 -17.50 -26.05 -13.58
CA ILE A 86 -17.04 -24.81 -12.94
C ILE A 86 -16.40 -25.08 -11.58
N ASP A 87 -17.01 -25.95 -10.76
CA ASP A 87 -16.50 -26.25 -9.42
C ASP A 87 -15.23 -27.10 -9.47
N ARG A 88 -15.08 -27.98 -10.47
CA ARG A 88 -13.81 -28.68 -10.73
C ARG A 88 -12.70 -27.72 -11.12
N ASP A 89 -12.97 -26.77 -12.00
CA ASP A 89 -11.98 -25.77 -12.43
C ASP A 89 -11.54 -24.88 -11.26
N LYS A 90 -12.48 -24.46 -10.41
CA LYS A 90 -12.18 -23.72 -9.18
C LYS A 90 -11.35 -24.54 -8.20
N ALA A 91 -11.69 -25.81 -8.01
CA ALA A 91 -10.95 -26.70 -7.14
C ALA A 91 -9.51 -26.92 -7.65
N ALA A 92 -9.33 -27.11 -8.95
CA ALA A 92 -8.01 -27.20 -9.58
C ALA A 92 -7.20 -25.91 -9.38
N ALA A 93 -7.80 -24.74 -9.61
CA ALA A 93 -7.11 -23.46 -9.39
C ALA A 93 -6.72 -23.25 -7.92
N ARG A 94 -7.56 -23.67 -6.96
CA ARG A 94 -7.22 -23.63 -5.53
C ARG A 94 -6.09 -24.60 -5.20
N ALA A 95 -6.10 -25.80 -5.77
CA ALA A 95 -5.01 -26.77 -5.59
C ALA A 95 -3.68 -26.21 -6.11
N ASP A 96 -3.64 -25.62 -7.31
CA ASP A 96 -2.44 -25.00 -7.88
C ASP A 96 -1.90 -23.86 -6.99
N MET A 97 -2.80 -23.04 -6.43
CA MET A 97 -2.42 -21.97 -5.49
C MET A 97 -1.79 -22.56 -4.22
N MET A 98 -2.38 -23.60 -3.65
CA MET A 98 -1.87 -24.27 -2.45
C MET A 98 -0.52 -24.93 -2.71
N THR A 99 -0.34 -25.61 -3.85
CA THR A 99 0.95 -26.19 -4.24
C THR A 99 2.03 -25.11 -4.43
N LYS A 100 1.70 -23.95 -5.01
CA LYS A 100 2.64 -22.81 -5.09
C LYS A 100 3.00 -22.27 -3.71
N ALA A 101 2.02 -22.15 -2.82
CA ALA A 101 2.25 -21.70 -1.45
C ALA A 101 3.14 -22.67 -0.68
N GLU A 102 2.88 -23.98 -0.79
CA GLU A 102 3.69 -25.05 -0.22
C GLU A 102 5.14 -24.97 -0.72
N ALA A 103 5.35 -24.92 -2.04
CA ALA A 103 6.69 -24.82 -2.61
C ALA A 103 7.43 -23.56 -2.13
N LYS A 104 6.74 -22.42 -2.04
CA LYS A 104 7.32 -21.17 -1.56
C LYS A 104 7.68 -21.24 -0.07
N LEU A 105 6.83 -21.84 0.75
CA LEU A 105 7.06 -21.98 2.18
C LEU A 105 8.21 -22.95 2.45
N SER A 106 8.25 -24.10 1.76
CA SER A 106 9.37 -25.05 1.85
C SER A 106 10.69 -24.41 1.44
N ALA A 107 10.71 -23.64 0.33
CA ALA A 107 11.90 -22.91 -0.08
C ALA A 107 12.36 -21.86 0.96
N ALA A 108 11.42 -21.18 1.63
CA ALA A 108 11.73 -20.24 2.69
C ALA A 108 12.28 -20.94 3.95
N ILE A 109 11.76 -22.11 4.30
CA ILE A 109 12.26 -22.94 5.41
C ILE A 109 13.69 -23.40 5.09
N GLU A 110 13.94 -23.96 3.91
CA GLU A 110 15.28 -24.36 3.49
C GLU A 110 16.26 -23.18 3.48
N ALA A 111 15.81 -22.00 3.03
CA ALA A 111 16.63 -20.80 3.06
C ALA A 111 16.95 -20.38 4.51
N ALA A 112 15.95 -20.40 5.40
CA ALA A 112 16.15 -20.08 6.82
C ALA A 112 17.10 -21.07 7.51
N GLU A 113 16.99 -22.36 7.20
CA GLU A 113 17.92 -23.38 7.71
C GLU A 113 19.35 -23.16 7.21
N ARG A 114 19.53 -22.75 5.94
CA ARG A 114 20.85 -22.40 5.38
C ARG A 114 21.43 -21.12 5.94
N HIS A 115 20.60 -20.13 6.26
CA HIS A 115 21.03 -18.82 6.73
C HIS A 115 21.17 -18.70 8.26
N GLY A 116 20.77 -19.72 9.01
CA GLY A 116 20.77 -19.67 10.49
C GLY A 116 19.83 -18.58 11.02
N PRO A 117 19.68 -18.45 12.35
CA PRO A 117 18.96 -17.31 12.90
C PRO A 117 19.73 -16.04 12.53
N GLU A 118 19.19 -15.27 11.58
CA GLU A 118 19.65 -13.93 11.26
C GLU A 118 19.65 -13.14 12.57
N GLN A 119 20.84 -12.92 13.13
CA GLN A 119 20.98 -12.17 14.37
C GLN A 119 20.37 -10.79 14.12
N PRO A 120 19.38 -10.36 14.93
CA PRO A 120 18.89 -9.00 14.83
C PRO A 120 20.10 -8.06 14.94
N PRO A 121 20.17 -6.98 14.14
CA PRO A 121 21.28 -6.05 14.20
C PRO A 121 21.49 -5.67 15.66
N ALA A 122 22.75 -5.74 16.10
CA ALA A 122 23.12 -5.52 17.48
C ALA A 122 22.42 -4.25 17.98
N GLN A 123 21.90 -4.30 19.21
CA GLN A 123 21.09 -3.23 19.78
C GLN A 123 21.82 -1.85 19.75
N GLY A 124 23.17 -1.86 19.70
CA GLY A 124 24.03 -0.70 19.50
C GLY A 124 23.80 0.01 18.16
N ASP A 125 23.77 -0.72 17.04
CA ASP A 125 23.65 -0.14 15.69
C ASP A 125 22.32 0.62 15.51
N ARG A 126 21.24 0.10 16.11
CA ARG A 126 19.91 0.76 16.07
C ARG A 126 19.87 2.03 16.93
N VAL A 127 20.64 2.07 18.01
CA VAL A 127 20.77 3.26 18.87
C VAL A 127 21.64 4.30 18.20
N GLU A 128 22.73 3.89 17.54
CA GLU A 128 23.62 4.78 16.78
C GLU A 128 22.91 5.39 15.58
N GLN A 129 22.25 4.57 14.74
CA GLN A 129 21.43 5.07 13.62
C GLN A 129 20.36 6.05 14.09
N ARG A 130 19.72 5.79 15.24
CA ARG A 130 18.73 6.70 15.82
C ARG A 130 19.36 8.00 16.31
N ARG A 131 20.58 7.96 16.86
CA ARG A 131 21.33 9.16 17.28
C ARG A 131 21.72 9.98 16.07
N GLU A 132 22.31 9.36 15.05
CA GLU A 132 22.71 9.99 13.80
C GLU A 132 21.51 10.66 13.11
N PHE A 133 20.38 9.94 12.99
CA PHE A 133 19.16 10.49 12.43
C PHE A 133 18.64 11.71 13.20
N ASN A 134 18.61 11.63 14.54
CA ASN A 134 18.16 12.73 15.38
C ASN A 134 19.09 13.95 15.29
N GLU A 135 20.40 13.73 15.22
CA GLU A 135 21.38 14.80 15.04
C GLU A 135 21.24 15.47 13.67
N ALA A 136 21.13 14.68 12.59
CA ALA A 136 20.91 15.19 11.25
C ALA A 136 19.64 16.05 11.17
N MET A 137 18.54 15.57 11.79
CA MET A 137 17.29 16.33 11.90
C MET A 137 17.48 17.66 12.64
N ARG A 138 18.15 17.67 13.80
CA ARG A 138 18.40 18.90 14.56
C ARG A 138 19.25 19.89 13.79
N ARG A 139 20.28 19.42 13.08
CA ARG A 139 21.13 20.24 12.20
C ARG A 139 20.28 20.90 11.11
N ARG A 140 19.41 20.15 10.44
CA ARG A 140 18.54 20.67 9.38
C ARG A 140 17.52 21.69 9.89
N ILE A 141 16.93 21.47 11.07
CA ILE A 141 16.05 22.46 11.72
C ILE A 141 16.80 23.76 11.99
N ASN A 142 18.05 23.68 12.48
CA ASN A 142 18.89 24.86 12.70
C ASN A 142 19.25 25.58 11.40
N ILE A 143 19.53 24.84 10.32
CA ILE A 143 19.78 25.43 8.99
C ILE A 143 18.55 26.22 8.52
N VAL A 144 17.34 25.66 8.65
CA VAL A 144 16.11 26.38 8.32
C VAL A 144 15.94 27.63 9.17
N ALA A 145 16.28 27.55 10.47
CA ALA A 145 16.22 28.69 11.38
C ALA A 145 17.12 29.84 10.90
N LEU A 146 18.35 29.51 10.51
CA LEU A 146 19.32 30.47 9.96
C LEU A 146 18.87 31.06 8.63
N LEU A 147 18.25 30.26 7.74
CA LEU A 147 17.80 30.73 6.42
C LEU A 147 16.56 31.64 6.48
N ARG A 148 15.79 31.61 7.56
CA ARG A 148 14.53 32.34 7.72
C ARG A 148 14.55 33.31 8.90
N ASP A 149 15.72 33.54 9.49
CA ASP A 149 15.94 34.36 10.69
C ASP A 149 14.96 34.01 11.84
N ILE A 150 14.67 32.72 12.02
CA ILE A 150 13.75 32.23 13.05
C ILE A 150 14.49 32.20 14.39
N SER A 151 13.86 32.74 15.43
CA SER A 151 14.45 32.76 16.76
C SER A 151 14.59 31.35 17.35
N VAL A 152 15.58 31.18 18.22
CA VAL A 152 15.86 29.90 18.91
C VAL A 152 14.65 29.43 19.74
N GLU A 153 13.85 30.36 20.26
CA GLU A 153 12.64 30.06 21.04
C GLU A 153 11.54 29.42 20.19
N GLU A 154 11.43 29.86 18.93
CA GLU A 154 10.40 29.40 18.00
C GLU A 154 10.72 28.03 17.40
N ILE A 155 12.00 27.65 17.28
CA ILE A 155 12.42 26.31 16.83
C ILE A 155 12.50 25.28 17.96
N LYS A 156 12.49 25.72 19.22
CA LYS A 156 12.62 24.84 20.40
C LYS A 156 11.59 23.68 20.41
N PRO A 157 10.32 23.88 20.03
CA PRO A 157 9.37 22.78 19.91
C PRO A 157 9.77 21.77 18.83
N ALA A 158 10.26 22.22 17.68
CA ALA A 158 10.69 21.34 16.57
C ALA A 158 11.94 20.51 16.93
N LEU A 159 12.86 21.06 17.74
CA LEU A 159 14.05 20.34 18.23
C LEU A 159 13.73 19.16 19.16
N THR A 160 12.51 19.07 19.68
CA THR A 160 12.03 17.89 20.44
C THR A 160 11.81 16.67 19.55
N LEU A 161 11.83 16.84 18.22
CA LEU A 161 11.64 15.80 17.21
C LEU A 161 10.33 15.01 17.36
N LYS A 162 9.33 15.58 18.03
CA LYS A 162 7.98 15.00 18.07
C LYS A 162 7.32 15.20 16.71
N HIS A 163 6.72 14.14 16.16
CA HIS A 163 6.10 14.14 14.82
C HIS A 163 5.15 15.32 14.59
N HIS A 164 4.28 15.65 15.55
CA HIS A 164 3.33 16.76 15.41
C HIS A 164 4.00 18.13 15.43
N GLU A 165 5.09 18.31 16.18
CA GLU A 165 5.84 19.58 16.20
C GLU A 165 6.65 19.76 14.91
N ILE A 166 7.22 18.67 14.37
CA ILE A 166 7.87 18.69 13.05
C ILE A 166 6.85 19.05 11.96
N ALA A 167 5.66 18.43 11.97
CA ALA A 167 4.61 18.73 11.00
C ALA A 167 4.11 20.19 11.08
N LYS A 168 3.95 20.72 12.30
CA LYS A 168 3.60 22.13 12.50
C LYS A 168 4.71 23.04 11.97
N PHE A 169 5.97 22.73 12.25
CA PHE A 169 7.13 23.48 11.79
C PHE A 169 7.23 23.50 10.26
N THR A 170 7.10 22.35 9.61
CA THR A 170 7.17 22.26 8.13
C THR A 170 6.03 23.02 7.47
N THR A 171 4.81 22.93 8.01
CA THR A 171 3.64 23.65 7.49
C THR A 171 3.79 25.17 7.69
N LYS A 172 4.25 25.61 8.87
CA LYS A 172 4.38 27.02 9.23
C LYS A 172 5.47 27.74 8.44
N HIS A 173 6.61 27.10 8.23
CA HIS A 173 7.77 27.71 7.56
C HIS A 173 7.91 27.27 6.09
N GLY A 174 6.96 26.49 5.56
CA GLY A 174 6.96 26.03 4.17
C GLY A 174 8.13 25.11 3.83
N VAL A 175 8.62 24.34 4.81
CA VAL A 175 9.77 23.43 4.67
C VAL A 175 9.30 22.11 4.08
N ASN A 176 10.06 21.55 3.16
CA ASN A 176 9.78 20.24 2.59
C ASN A 176 10.06 19.12 3.63
N PRO A 177 9.06 18.31 3.99
CA PRO A 177 9.26 17.21 4.94
C PRO A 177 10.23 16.14 4.42
N GLU A 178 10.30 15.88 3.11
CA GLU A 178 11.22 14.90 2.52
C GLU A 178 12.68 15.37 2.66
N TRP A 179 12.94 16.67 2.46
CA TRP A 179 14.27 17.23 2.68
C TRP A 179 14.65 17.22 4.16
N LEU A 180 13.69 17.54 5.04
CA LEU A 180 13.95 17.56 6.47
C LEU A 180 14.30 16.15 7.00
N LEU A 181 13.54 15.13 6.60
CA LEU A 181 13.70 13.75 7.09
C LEU A 181 14.84 13.00 6.37
N GLU A 182 14.90 13.06 5.04
CA GLU A 182 15.84 12.26 4.25
C GLU A 182 17.02 13.05 3.69
N GLY A 183 16.97 14.38 3.73
CA GLY A 183 17.99 15.25 3.12
C GLY A 183 17.85 15.39 1.61
N LYS A 184 16.74 14.90 1.05
CA LYS A 184 16.49 14.84 -0.39
C LYS A 184 15.52 15.94 -0.83
N GLY A 185 15.79 16.52 -2.00
CA GLY A 185 14.91 17.52 -2.61
C GLY A 185 15.18 18.95 -2.17
N ARG A 186 14.20 19.83 -2.39
CA ARG A 186 14.31 21.27 -2.09
C ARG A 186 14.01 21.55 -0.63
N VAL A 187 14.68 22.55 -0.05
CA VAL A 187 14.48 22.97 1.36
C VAL A 187 13.07 23.54 1.56
N PHE A 188 12.58 24.38 0.65
CA PHE A 188 11.28 25.04 0.75
C PHE A 188 10.34 24.64 -0.39
N ILE A 189 9.06 24.43 -0.05
CA ILE A 189 8.01 24.00 -0.99
C ILE A 189 7.58 25.15 -1.93
N ASN A 190 7.61 26.39 -1.42
CA ASN A 190 7.05 27.57 -2.10
C ASN A 190 8.09 28.46 -2.80
N GLU A 191 9.33 27.99 -2.97
CA GLU A 191 10.35 28.75 -3.73
C GLU A 191 10.15 28.57 -5.25
N PRO A 192 10.12 29.65 -6.05
CA PRO A 192 9.94 29.55 -7.49
C PRO A 192 11.11 28.76 -8.12
N PRO A 193 10.87 28.00 -9.20
CA PRO A 193 11.88 27.11 -9.79
C PRO A 193 13.15 27.80 -10.30
N ASN A 194 13.17 29.15 -10.37
CA ASN A 194 14.26 29.99 -10.82
C ASN A 194 14.86 30.92 -9.74
N SER A 195 14.53 30.76 -8.45
CA SER A 195 15.26 31.43 -7.35
C SER A 195 16.43 30.61 -6.83
N SER A 196 17.01 29.75 -7.66
CA SER A 196 18.43 29.47 -7.50
C SER A 196 19.12 30.83 -7.65
N ARG A 197 19.39 31.53 -6.54
CA ARG A 197 20.58 32.39 -6.49
C ARG A 197 21.65 31.52 -7.10
N SER A 198 22.16 31.93 -8.27
CA SER A 198 23.18 31.16 -8.96
C SER A 198 24.28 30.86 -7.94
N SER A 199 24.99 29.73 -8.05
CA SER A 199 26.17 29.54 -7.20
C SER A 199 27.11 30.75 -7.27
N ALA A 200 27.09 31.47 -8.40
CA ALA A 200 27.74 32.77 -8.60
C ALA A 200 27.18 33.90 -7.72
N ASP A 201 25.86 34.01 -7.52
CA ASP A 201 25.25 35.04 -6.67
C ASP A 201 25.49 34.76 -5.18
N LEU A 202 25.47 33.49 -4.78
CA LEU A 202 25.83 33.09 -3.42
C LEU A 202 27.32 33.30 -3.17
N ALA A 203 28.19 32.96 -4.13
CA ALA A 203 29.62 33.25 -4.04
C ALA A 203 29.87 34.76 -3.92
N ALA A 204 29.23 35.57 -4.77
CA ALA A 204 29.33 37.03 -4.71
C ALA A 204 28.90 37.59 -3.34
N LEU A 205 27.81 37.08 -2.76
CA LEU A 205 27.37 37.49 -1.43
C LEU A 205 28.36 37.06 -0.34
N VAL A 206 28.90 35.84 -0.41
CA VAL A 206 29.90 35.35 0.53
C VAL A 206 31.16 36.23 0.46
N TYR A 207 31.61 36.62 -0.74
CA TYR A 207 32.74 37.54 -0.90
C TYR A 207 32.50 38.96 -0.35
N THR A 208 31.25 39.35 -0.10
CA THR A 208 30.93 40.64 0.56
C THR A 208 30.92 40.57 2.09
N LEU A 209 31.03 39.38 2.69
CA LEU A 209 31.04 39.21 4.15
C LEU A 209 32.46 39.39 4.72
N PRO A 210 32.59 39.78 6.01
CA PRO A 210 33.88 39.75 6.70
C PRO A 210 34.53 38.36 6.69
N GLU A 211 35.85 38.30 6.58
CA GLU A 211 36.64 37.07 6.37
C GLU A 211 36.37 35.98 7.44
N ALA A 212 36.05 36.38 8.67
CA ALA A 212 35.70 35.47 9.76
C ALA A 212 34.36 34.74 9.55
N GLN A 213 33.43 35.33 8.80
CA GLN A 213 32.15 34.71 8.43
C GLN A 213 32.27 33.87 7.17
N GLN A 214 33.11 34.30 6.21
CA GLN A 214 33.44 33.51 5.02
C GLN A 214 34.00 32.14 5.39
N ARG A 215 35.02 32.08 6.24
CA ARG A 215 35.63 30.81 6.69
C ARG A 215 34.66 29.89 7.42
N LYS A 216 33.67 30.46 8.13
CA LYS A 216 32.62 29.66 8.79
C LYS A 216 31.64 29.05 7.77
N ILE A 217 31.30 29.80 6.73
CA ILE A 217 30.42 29.32 5.65
C ILE A 217 31.14 28.24 4.84
N GLU A 218 32.42 28.44 4.50
CA GLU A 218 33.26 27.45 3.81
C GLU A 218 33.36 26.15 4.60
N ALA A 219 33.64 26.21 5.90
CA ALA A 219 33.70 25.03 6.76
C ALA A 219 32.37 24.25 6.82
N VAL A 220 31.23 24.96 6.77
CA VAL A 220 29.90 24.32 6.74
C VAL A 220 29.63 23.68 5.38
N VAL A 221 30.05 24.32 4.28
CA VAL A 221 29.89 23.77 2.93
C VAL A 221 30.75 22.51 2.74
N ASP A 222 32.00 22.52 3.23
CA ASP A 222 32.88 21.35 3.17
C ASP A 222 32.30 20.17 3.96
N LEU A 223 31.76 20.43 5.16
CA LEU A 223 31.08 19.42 5.96
C LEU A 223 29.87 18.82 5.23
N LEU A 224 29.07 19.65 4.55
CA LEU A 224 27.90 19.21 3.77
C LEU A 224 28.30 18.41 2.53
N LEU A 225 29.45 18.71 1.93
CA LEU A 225 29.97 17.96 0.77
C LEU A 225 30.54 16.60 1.18
N GLU A 226 31.18 16.51 2.33
CA GLU A 226 31.63 15.23 2.90
C GLU A 226 30.44 14.32 3.25
N GLU A 227 29.36 14.88 3.79
CA GLU A 227 28.14 14.12 4.15
C GLU A 227 27.43 13.53 2.91
N ARG A 228 27.55 14.15 1.73
CA ARG A 228 27.01 13.61 0.46
C ARG A 228 27.85 12.53 -0.20
N ARG A 229 29.10 12.33 0.25
CA ARG A 229 30.01 11.31 -0.31
C ARG A 229 29.94 9.96 0.42
N LYS A 230 29.28 9.90 1.57
CA LYS A 230 29.01 8.67 2.32
C LYS A 230 27.64 8.11 1.96
#